data_AF-A0A2J8UJA5-F1
#
_entry.id   AF-A0A2J8UJA5-F1
#
_cell.length_a   1.000
_cell.length_b   1.000
_cell.length_c   1.000
_cell.angle_alpha   90.00
_cell.angle_beta   90.00
_cell.angle_gamma   90.00
#
_symmetry.space_group_name_H-M   'P 1'
#
loop_
_entity.id
_entity.type
_entity.pdbx_description
1 polymer ?
#
loop_
_entity_poly.entity_id
_entity_poly.type
_entity_poly.pdbx_seq_one_letter_code
_entity_poly.pdbx_strand_id
1 'polypeptide(L)'
;MKRIFFLDDSGPPFGHMVLALGGYLGGFDGNFLWNRIGAEYSSNVPVWSLRLLPALAGALSVPMAYQIVLELHFSHCAAMGAALLMLIENALITQSRLMLLESVLIFFNLLAVLSYLKFFNCQKHSPFSLSWWFWLTLTGVACSCAVGIKYMGVFTYVLVLGVAAVHAWHLIGDQTLSNVGADVQCCMRAACMVQMRMSQGVCVFCHLLARAVALLVI
;
A
#
# COMPACT_ATOMS: atom_id res chain seq x y z
N MET A 1 -24.26 7.89 1.34
CA MET A 1 -23.71 6.54 1.08
C MET A 1 -24.63 5.46 1.62
N LYS A 2 -24.96 4.46 0.79
CA LYS A 2 -25.79 3.31 1.18
C LYS A 2 -24.95 2.30 1.97
N ARG A 3 -25.37 1.97 3.19
CA ARG A 3 -24.70 0.99 4.08
C ARG A 3 -25.24 -0.43 3.85
N ILE A 4 -25.36 -0.82 2.59
CA ILE A 4 -25.85 -2.14 2.20
C ILE A 4 -24.68 -3.12 2.14
N PHE A 5 -24.88 -4.32 2.67
CA PHE A 5 -23.91 -5.40 2.53
C PHE A 5 -23.98 -5.94 1.12
N PHE A 6 -22.83 -6.08 0.47
CA PHE A 6 -22.71 -6.70 -0.83
C PHE A 6 -21.55 -7.70 -0.79
N LEU A 7 -21.72 -8.81 -1.50
CA LEU A 7 -20.66 -9.74 -1.82
C LEU A 7 -20.27 -9.44 -3.26
N ASP A 8 -19.02 -9.09 -3.48
CA ASP A 8 -18.46 -8.86 -4.81
C ASP A 8 -17.25 -9.79 -4.98
N ASP A 9 -17.15 -10.44 -6.13
CA ASP A 9 -16.07 -11.39 -6.47
C ASP A 9 -14.74 -10.66 -6.76
N SER A 10 -14.75 -9.33 -6.71
CA SER A 10 -13.65 -8.47 -7.16
C SER A 10 -12.43 -8.40 -6.23
N GLY A 11 -12.53 -8.89 -5.00
CA GLY A 11 -11.40 -9.02 -4.08
C GLY A 11 -11.65 -8.48 -2.66
N PRO A 12 -10.59 -8.20 -1.89
CA PRO A 12 -10.71 -7.77 -0.51
C PRO A 12 -11.31 -6.36 -0.38
N PRO A 13 -11.96 -6.05 0.77
CA PRO A 13 -12.86 -4.89 0.88
C PRO A 13 -12.14 -3.54 0.96
N PHE A 14 -10.84 -3.53 1.31
CA PHE A 14 -10.14 -2.28 1.62
C PHE A 14 -10.00 -1.38 0.39
N GLY A 15 -9.84 -1.94 -0.81
CA GLY A 15 -9.83 -1.16 -2.05
C GLY A 15 -11.13 -0.37 -2.24
N HIS A 16 -12.27 -1.06 -2.15
CA HIS A 16 -13.59 -0.42 -2.26
C HIS A 16 -13.84 0.60 -1.16
N MET A 17 -13.35 0.35 0.07
CA MET A 17 -13.45 1.32 1.17
C MET A 17 -12.66 2.61 0.89
N VAL A 18 -11.49 2.51 0.26
CA VAL A 18 -10.69 3.68 -0.13
C VAL A 18 -11.41 4.52 -1.20
N LEU A 19 -12.06 3.88 -2.19
CA LEU A 19 -12.88 4.60 -3.17
C LEU A 19 -14.15 5.19 -2.53
N ALA A 20 -14.79 4.46 -1.62
CA ALA A 20 -15.94 4.93 -0.87
C ALA A 20 -15.59 6.18 -0.03
N LEU A 21 -14.40 6.22 0.57
CA LEU A 21 -13.89 7.39 1.29
C LEU A 21 -13.75 8.61 0.34
N GLY A 22 -13.21 8.41 -0.85
CA GLY A 22 -13.13 9.48 -1.87
C GLY A 22 -14.52 10.00 -2.27
N GLY A 23 -15.49 9.10 -2.42
CA GLY A 23 -16.89 9.46 -2.65
C GLY A 23 -17.52 10.20 -1.48
N TYR A 24 -17.25 9.79 -0.24
CA TYR A 24 -17.71 10.45 0.98
C TYR A 24 -17.26 11.90 1.05
N LEU A 25 -15.96 12.13 0.85
CA LEU A 25 -15.36 13.47 0.87
C LEU A 25 -15.87 14.35 -0.27
N GLY A 26 -16.27 13.73 -1.39
CA GLY A 26 -16.93 14.41 -2.50
C GLY A 26 -18.44 14.67 -2.31
N GLY A 27 -19.03 14.27 -1.18
CA GLY A 27 -20.46 14.46 -0.93
C GLY A 27 -21.37 13.47 -1.68
N PHE A 28 -20.87 12.30 -2.07
CA PHE A 28 -21.64 11.31 -2.82
C PHE A 28 -22.70 10.61 -1.95
N ASP A 29 -23.95 10.69 -2.37
CA ASP A 29 -25.11 10.11 -1.68
C ASP A 29 -25.22 8.58 -1.86
N GLY A 30 -24.61 8.02 -2.91
CA GLY A 30 -24.68 6.60 -3.26
C GLY A 30 -25.93 6.21 -4.05
N ASN A 31 -26.65 7.18 -4.61
CA ASN A 31 -27.87 6.94 -5.38
C ASN A 31 -27.64 6.77 -6.89
N PHE A 32 -26.39 6.58 -7.32
CA PHE A 32 -26.05 6.28 -8.71
C PHE A 32 -25.74 4.79 -8.89
N LEU A 33 -26.33 4.18 -9.91
CA LEU A 33 -26.20 2.75 -10.18
C LEU A 33 -25.26 2.53 -11.37
N TRP A 34 -24.13 1.85 -11.11
CA TRP A 34 -23.04 1.65 -12.07
C TRP A 34 -23.27 0.45 -13.00
N ASN A 35 -24.34 0.49 -13.82
CA ASN A 35 -24.76 -0.68 -14.60
C ASN A 35 -24.09 -0.82 -15.97
N ARG A 36 -23.68 0.28 -16.60
CA ARG A 36 -23.19 0.28 -17.99
C ARG A 36 -22.01 1.21 -18.18
N ILE A 37 -20.98 0.70 -18.85
CA ILE A 37 -19.84 1.50 -19.31
C ILE A 37 -20.33 2.49 -20.38
N GLY A 38 -20.02 3.78 -20.20
CA GLY A 38 -20.44 4.86 -21.10
C GLY A 38 -21.80 5.50 -20.75
N ALA A 39 -22.41 5.14 -19.62
CA ALA A 39 -23.55 5.89 -19.10
C ALA A 39 -23.13 7.31 -18.68
N GLU A 40 -24.00 8.29 -18.93
CA GLU A 40 -23.78 9.67 -18.49
C GLU A 40 -23.83 9.77 -16.97
N TYR A 41 -22.92 10.56 -16.41
CA TYR A 41 -22.90 10.85 -14.98
C TYR A 41 -24.04 11.82 -14.66
N SER A 42 -24.84 11.52 -13.63
CA SER A 42 -25.79 12.50 -13.11
C SER A 42 -25.06 13.63 -12.39
N SER A 43 -25.72 14.79 -12.26
CA SER A 43 -25.16 15.99 -11.60
C SER A 43 -24.73 15.75 -10.15
N ASN A 44 -25.24 14.69 -9.51
CA ASN A 44 -24.96 14.35 -8.11
C ASN A 44 -23.71 13.47 -7.93
N VAL A 45 -23.06 13.01 -9.00
CA VAL A 45 -21.86 12.15 -8.91
C VAL A 45 -20.60 13.04 -8.88
N PRO A 46 -19.83 13.07 -7.78
CA PRO A 46 -18.59 13.84 -7.72
C PRO A 46 -17.46 13.09 -8.43
N VAL A 47 -17.47 13.13 -9.77
CA VAL A 47 -16.50 12.43 -10.64
C VAL A 47 -15.07 12.85 -10.33
N TRP A 48 -14.86 14.13 -10.04
CA TRP A 48 -13.54 14.67 -9.73
C TRP A 48 -12.97 14.05 -8.44
N SER A 49 -13.75 14.04 -7.36
CA SER A 49 -13.33 13.49 -6.06
C SER A 49 -13.06 11.99 -6.12
N LEU A 50 -13.86 11.25 -6.88
CA LEU A 50 -13.67 9.82 -7.10
C LEU A 50 -12.40 9.49 -7.90
N ARG A 51 -11.97 10.39 -8.81
CA ARG A 51 -10.74 10.22 -9.60
C ARG A 51 -9.50 10.79 -8.92
N LEU A 52 -9.66 11.70 -7.95
CA LEU A 52 -8.54 12.36 -7.29
C LEU A 52 -7.60 11.36 -6.63
N LEU A 53 -8.13 10.37 -5.89
CA LEU A 53 -7.31 9.42 -5.14
C LEU A 53 -6.49 8.50 -6.07
N PRO A 54 -7.07 7.86 -7.10
CA PRO A 54 -6.31 7.16 -8.15
C PRO A 54 -5.26 8.03 -8.84
N ALA A 55 -5.58 9.30 -9.12
CA ALA A 55 -4.67 10.23 -9.79
C ALA A 55 -3.48 10.61 -8.90
N LEU A 56 -3.72 10.87 -7.61
CA LEU A 56 -2.67 11.15 -6.62
C LEU A 56 -1.75 9.94 -6.41
N ALA A 57 -2.33 8.74 -6.28
CA ALA A 57 -1.56 7.51 -6.15
C ALA A 57 -0.67 7.27 -7.38
N GLY A 58 -1.21 7.47 -8.58
CA GLY A 58 -0.45 7.43 -9.84
C GLY A 58 0.65 8.49 -9.90
N ALA A 59 0.36 9.74 -9.52
CA ALA A 59 1.35 10.81 -9.53
C ALA A 59 2.50 10.56 -8.55
N LEU A 60 2.21 10.08 -7.34
CA LEU A 60 3.21 9.76 -6.31
C LEU A 60 4.05 8.52 -6.65
N SER A 61 3.57 7.65 -7.53
CA SER A 61 4.32 6.47 -7.96
C SER A 61 5.59 6.83 -8.74
N VAL A 62 5.59 7.94 -9.48
CA VAL A 62 6.73 8.44 -10.25
C VAL A 62 7.94 8.83 -9.37
N PRO A 63 7.81 9.74 -8.36
CA PRO A 63 8.92 10.07 -7.47
C PRO A 63 9.32 8.89 -6.58
N MET A 64 8.44 7.93 -6.31
CA MET A 64 8.83 6.71 -5.60
C MET A 64 9.78 5.85 -6.42
N ALA A 65 9.59 5.72 -7.73
CA ALA A 65 10.55 5.00 -8.58
C ALA A 65 11.93 5.67 -8.58
N TYR A 66 11.99 7.00 -8.62
CA TYR A 66 13.24 7.75 -8.46
C TYR A 66 13.95 7.37 -7.15
N GLN A 67 13.21 7.43 -6.04
CA GLN A 67 13.74 7.12 -4.70
C GLN A 67 14.19 5.66 -4.59
N ILE A 68 13.46 4.70 -5.15
CA ILE A 68 13.84 3.28 -5.13
C ILE A 68 15.21 3.08 -5.80
N VAL A 69 15.43 3.68 -6.97
CA VAL A 69 16.71 3.54 -7.70
C VAL A 69 17.86 4.20 -6.93
N LEU A 70 17.62 5.31 -6.24
CA LEU A 70 18.62 5.91 -5.35
C LEU A 70 18.94 5.04 -4.14
N GLU A 71 17.93 4.44 -3.50
CA GLU A 71 18.15 3.55 -2.34
C GLU A 71 18.87 2.25 -2.73
N LEU A 72 18.86 1.89 -4.02
CA LEU A 72 19.67 0.81 -4.60
C LEU A 72 21.12 1.23 -4.93
N HIS A 73 21.52 2.46 -4.57
CA HIS A 73 22.87 3.02 -4.77
C HIS A 73 23.28 3.23 -6.24
N PHE A 74 22.30 3.42 -7.14
CA PHE A 74 22.58 3.86 -8.51
C PHE A 74 22.79 5.39 -8.59
N SER A 75 23.29 5.86 -9.74
CA SER A 75 23.51 7.29 -9.99
C SER A 75 22.20 8.07 -10.11
N HIS A 76 22.25 9.38 -9.81
CA HIS A 76 21.10 10.27 -9.99
C HIS A 76 20.58 10.31 -11.43
N CYS A 77 21.44 10.13 -12.43
CA CYS A 77 21.04 10.04 -13.83
C CYS A 77 20.20 8.80 -14.11
N ALA A 78 20.58 7.64 -13.56
CA ALA A 78 19.80 6.40 -13.68
C ALA A 78 18.45 6.52 -12.97
N ALA A 79 18.42 7.12 -11.78
CA ALA A 79 17.19 7.37 -11.05
C ALA A 79 16.24 8.31 -11.81
N MET A 80 16.78 9.38 -12.42
CA MET A 80 16.01 10.30 -13.26
C MET A 80 15.45 9.59 -14.50
N GLY A 81 16.25 8.73 -15.13
CA GLY A 81 15.82 7.89 -16.26
C GLY A 81 14.65 6.98 -15.88
N ALA A 82 14.72 6.29 -14.73
CA ALA A 82 13.64 5.43 -14.26
C ALA A 82 12.34 6.21 -13.98
N ALA A 83 12.46 7.38 -13.35
CA ALA A 83 11.31 8.25 -13.11
C ALA A 83 10.69 8.76 -14.42
N LEU A 84 11.52 9.14 -15.39
CA LEU A 84 11.05 9.61 -16.70
C LEU A 84 10.34 8.50 -17.48
N LEU A 85 10.91 7.28 -17.51
CA LEU A 85 10.27 6.11 -18.14
C LEU A 85 8.90 5.83 -17.53
N MET A 86 8.79 5.92 -16.21
CA MET A 86 7.52 5.71 -15.52
C MET A 86 6.53 6.86 -15.75
N LEU A 87 7.03 8.10 -15.88
CA LEU A 87 6.21 9.28 -16.16
C LEU A 87 5.56 9.22 -17.55
N ILE A 88 6.27 8.67 -18.55
CA ILE A 88 5.78 8.56 -19.94
C ILE A 88 5.03 7.25 -20.23
N GLU A 89 4.90 6.36 -19.24
CA GLU A 89 4.22 5.07 -19.41
C GLU A 89 2.70 5.27 -19.57
N ASN A 90 2.20 5.06 -20.78
CA ASN A 90 0.80 5.28 -21.15
C ASN A 90 -0.17 4.39 -20.37
N ALA A 91 0.23 3.15 -20.05
CA ALA A 91 -0.61 2.25 -19.26
C ALA A 91 -0.87 2.81 -17.86
N LEU A 92 0.14 3.39 -17.21
CA LEU A 92 0.03 3.97 -15.87
C LEU A 92 -0.79 5.27 -15.89
N ILE A 93 -0.60 6.11 -16.91
CA ILE A 93 -1.37 7.35 -17.10
C ILE A 93 -2.85 7.05 -17.31
N THR A 94 -3.18 6.04 -18.12
CA THR A 94 -4.58 5.68 -18.40
C THR A 94 -5.25 5.08 -17.17
N GLN A 95 -4.57 4.19 -16.44
CA GLN A 95 -5.09 3.60 -15.22
C GLN A 95 -5.33 4.63 -14.10
N SER A 96 -4.40 5.57 -13.90
CA SER A 96 -4.51 6.58 -12.84
C SER A 96 -5.58 7.65 -13.09
N ARG A 97 -6.01 7.84 -14.35
CA ARG A 97 -7.10 8.78 -14.70
C ARG A 97 -8.50 8.25 -14.44
N LEU A 98 -8.67 6.92 -14.37
CA LEU A 98 -9.95 6.27 -14.16
C LEU A 98 -10.17 5.97 -12.67
N MET A 99 -11.41 5.65 -12.29
CA MET A 99 -11.76 5.25 -10.92
C MET A 99 -11.35 3.80 -10.64
N LEU A 100 -10.10 3.46 -10.95
CA LEU A 100 -9.55 2.10 -10.83
C LEU A 100 -8.71 1.96 -9.57
N LEU A 101 -8.78 0.78 -8.96
CA LEU A 101 -8.00 0.42 -7.77
C LEU A 101 -6.52 0.14 -8.08
N GLU A 102 -6.19 -0.11 -9.35
CA GLU A 102 -4.85 -0.52 -9.78
C GLU A 102 -3.78 0.53 -9.48
N SER A 103 -4.06 1.82 -9.66
CA SER A 103 -3.10 2.89 -9.35
C SER A 103 -2.78 2.97 -7.86
N VAL A 104 -3.78 2.74 -7.00
CA VAL A 104 -3.62 2.69 -5.55
C VAL A 104 -2.83 1.45 -5.13
N LEU A 105 -3.07 0.31 -5.77
CA LEU A 105 -2.30 -0.92 -5.56
C LEU A 105 -0.82 -0.72 -5.93
N ILE A 106 -0.53 -0.13 -7.10
CA ILE A 106 0.83 0.18 -7.55
C ILE A 106 1.52 1.11 -6.55
N PHE A 107 0.82 2.14 -6.07
CA PHE A 107 1.34 3.04 -5.04
C PHE A 107 1.77 2.29 -3.76
N PHE A 108 0.90 1.45 -3.19
CA PHE A 108 1.24 0.71 -1.97
C PHE A 108 2.33 -0.34 -2.21
N ASN A 109 2.38 -0.97 -3.39
CA ASN A 109 3.45 -1.88 -3.76
C ASN A 109 4.81 -1.18 -3.79
N LEU A 110 4.90 -0.02 -4.46
CA LEU A 110 6.15 0.76 -4.50
C LEU A 110 6.53 1.30 -3.13
N LEU A 111 5.55 1.74 -2.34
CA LEU A 111 5.78 2.18 -0.96
C LEU A 111 6.32 1.04 -0.09
N ALA A 112 5.82 -0.19 -0.25
CA ALA A 112 6.32 -1.36 0.46
C ALA A 112 7.79 -1.65 0.11
N VAL A 113 8.13 -1.66 -1.19
CA VAL A 113 9.52 -1.87 -1.62
C VAL A 113 10.43 -0.74 -1.15
N LEU A 114 10.02 0.52 -1.33
CA LEU A 114 10.82 1.69 -0.94
C LEU A 114 11.08 1.75 0.57
N SER A 115 10.04 1.55 1.38
CA SER A 115 10.16 1.53 2.84
C SER A 115 11.08 0.41 3.32
N TYR A 116 11.02 -0.76 2.68
CA TYR A 116 11.91 -1.87 3.00
C TYR A 116 13.38 -1.58 2.63
N LEU A 117 13.62 -0.94 1.49
CA LEU A 117 14.97 -0.51 1.10
C LEU A 117 15.53 0.54 2.06
N LYS A 118 14.73 1.54 2.44
CA LYS A 118 15.13 2.54 3.45
C LYS A 118 15.40 1.90 4.80
N PHE A 119 14.56 0.96 5.23
CA PHE A 119 14.79 0.15 6.42
C PHE A 119 16.15 -0.56 6.37
N PHE A 120 16.47 -1.20 5.24
CA PHE A 120 17.72 -1.92 5.05
C PHE A 120 18.94 -0.99 5.08
N ASN A 121 18.87 0.16 4.41
CA ASN A 121 19.96 1.15 4.44
C ASN A 121 20.12 1.75 5.85
N CYS A 122 19.03 2.02 6.57
CA CYS A 122 19.08 2.45 7.97
C CYS A 122 19.68 1.39 8.90
N GLN A 123 19.40 0.11 8.68
CA GLN A 123 19.95 -0.99 9.47
C GLN A 123 21.50 -1.02 9.42
N LYS A 124 22.10 -0.67 8.28
CA LYS A 124 23.57 -0.63 8.13
C LYS A 124 24.22 0.53 8.87
N HIS A 125 23.57 1.70 8.90
CA HIS A 125 24.15 2.91 9.49
C HIS A 125 23.80 3.12 10.96
N SER A 126 22.57 2.78 11.38
CA SER A 126 22.08 3.06 12.73
C SER A 126 21.00 2.04 13.15
N PRO A 127 21.40 0.83 13.57
CA PRO A 127 20.45 -0.17 14.04
C PRO A 127 19.67 0.33 15.27
N PHE A 128 18.38 -0.04 15.37
CA PHE A 128 17.46 0.31 16.48
C PHE A 128 17.09 1.80 16.65
N SER A 129 17.34 2.64 15.65
CA SER A 129 16.89 4.04 15.65
C SER A 129 15.36 4.18 15.49
N LEU A 130 14.77 5.32 15.88
CA LEU A 130 13.34 5.62 15.64
C LEU A 130 12.98 5.56 14.15
N SER A 131 13.88 6.00 13.27
CA SER A 131 13.68 5.91 11.82
C SER A 131 13.61 4.45 11.34
N TRP A 132 14.37 3.55 11.96
CA TRP A 132 14.36 2.12 11.64
C TRP A 132 12.99 1.51 11.95
N TRP A 133 12.42 1.82 13.12
CA TRP A 133 11.07 1.39 13.50
C TRP A 133 10.00 1.98 12.59
N PHE A 134 10.13 3.25 12.23
CA PHE A 134 9.23 3.91 11.30
C PHE A 134 9.22 3.20 9.94
N TRP A 135 10.39 2.95 9.33
CA TRP A 135 10.44 2.29 8.02
C TRP A 135 9.95 0.84 8.07
N LEU A 136 10.28 0.09 9.13
CA LEU A 136 9.81 -1.28 9.31
C LEU A 136 8.29 -1.36 9.41
N THR A 137 7.70 -0.52 10.28
CA THR A 137 6.24 -0.47 10.46
C THR A 137 5.55 -0.01 9.18
N LEU A 138 6.12 0.97 8.47
CA LEU A 138 5.60 1.44 7.20
C LEU A 138 5.59 0.34 6.13
N THR A 139 6.62 -0.51 6.07
CA THR A 139 6.64 -1.68 5.16
C THR A 139 5.50 -2.64 5.46
N GLY A 140 5.30 -3.00 6.74
CA GLY A 140 4.22 -3.92 7.13
C GLY A 140 2.82 -3.37 6.83
N VAL A 141 2.61 -2.07 7.07
CA VAL A 141 1.35 -1.38 6.75
C VAL A 141 1.14 -1.32 5.24
N ALA A 142 2.15 -0.93 4.46
CA ALA A 142 2.05 -0.83 3.00
C ALA A 142 1.75 -2.19 2.35
N CYS A 143 2.43 -3.25 2.77
CA CYS A 143 2.14 -4.62 2.33
C CYS A 143 0.72 -5.07 2.68
N SER A 144 0.26 -4.77 3.89
CA SER A 144 -1.10 -5.08 4.33
C SER A 144 -2.16 -4.35 3.49
N CYS A 145 -1.94 -3.07 3.23
CA CYS A 145 -2.81 -2.26 2.38
C CYS A 145 -2.83 -2.79 0.94
N ALA A 146 -1.68 -3.16 0.37
CA ALA A 146 -1.61 -3.73 -0.98
C ALA A 146 -2.44 -5.02 -1.11
N VAL A 147 -2.27 -5.97 -0.17
CA VAL A 147 -3.05 -7.22 -0.14
C VAL A 147 -4.53 -6.95 0.13
N GLY A 148 -4.86 -5.94 0.95
CA GLY A 148 -6.23 -5.53 1.24
C GLY A 148 -6.95 -4.87 0.05
N ILE A 149 -6.21 -4.27 -0.89
CA ILE A 149 -6.79 -3.75 -2.15
C ILE A 149 -7.05 -4.90 -3.11
N LYS A 150 -6.04 -5.75 -3.33
CA LYS A 150 -6.15 -6.87 -4.27
C LYS A 150 -5.22 -8.00 -3.85
N TYR A 151 -5.68 -9.24 -4.01
CA TYR A 151 -4.86 -10.43 -3.70
C TYR A 151 -3.55 -10.50 -4.50
N MET A 152 -3.48 -9.83 -5.67
CA MET A 152 -2.24 -9.70 -6.45
C MET A 152 -1.11 -9.01 -5.66
N GLY A 153 -1.44 -8.20 -4.64
CA GLY A 153 -0.45 -7.61 -3.73
C GLY A 153 0.36 -8.64 -2.93
N VAL A 154 -0.09 -9.90 -2.86
CA VAL A 154 0.65 -11.00 -2.22
C VAL A 154 1.99 -11.24 -2.90
N PHE A 155 2.10 -11.02 -4.22
CA PHE A 155 3.38 -11.20 -4.92
C PHE A 155 4.44 -10.21 -4.43
N THR A 156 4.08 -8.96 -4.19
CA THR A 156 4.97 -7.97 -3.60
C THR A 156 5.37 -8.35 -2.18
N TYR A 157 4.42 -8.87 -1.40
CA TYR A 157 4.70 -9.35 -0.05
C TYR A 157 5.70 -10.51 -0.05
N VAL A 158 5.52 -11.50 -0.92
CA VAL A 158 6.44 -12.63 -1.09
C VAL A 158 7.82 -12.14 -1.53
N LEU A 159 7.89 -11.15 -2.44
CA LEU A 159 9.15 -10.53 -2.85
C LEU A 159 9.89 -9.89 -1.67
N VAL A 160 9.21 -9.04 -0.90
CA VAL A 160 9.80 -8.39 0.28
C VAL A 160 10.24 -9.43 1.31
N LEU A 161 9.46 -10.49 1.50
CA LEU A 161 9.79 -11.59 2.42
C LEU A 161 11.01 -12.39 1.94
N GLY A 162 11.11 -12.67 0.65
CA GLY A 162 12.28 -13.33 0.06
C GLY A 162 13.56 -12.51 0.26
N VAL A 163 13.51 -11.21 0.00
CA VAL A 163 14.65 -10.31 0.24
C VAL A 163 14.99 -10.24 1.74
N ALA A 164 13.98 -10.19 2.61
CA ALA A 164 14.19 -10.23 4.06
C ALA A 164 14.81 -11.53 4.57
N ALA A 165 14.43 -12.67 4.00
CA ALA A 165 15.02 -13.96 4.32
C ALA A 165 16.51 -14.00 3.93
N VAL A 166 16.86 -13.52 2.72
CA VAL A 166 18.26 -13.42 2.28
C VAL A 166 19.05 -12.49 3.20
N HIS A 167 18.49 -11.34 3.57
CA HIS A 167 19.14 -10.41 4.49
C HIS A 167 19.30 -10.98 5.91
N ALA A 168 18.34 -11.76 6.39
CA ALA A 168 18.45 -12.46 7.68
C ALA A 168 19.53 -13.54 7.61
N TRP A 169 19.61 -14.28 6.51
CA TRP A 169 20.65 -15.30 6.30
C TRP A 169 22.06 -14.70 6.37
N HIS A 170 22.29 -13.58 5.68
CA HIS A 170 23.59 -12.89 5.76
C HIS A 170 23.92 -12.35 7.16
N LEU A 171 22.91 -11.93 7.92
CA LEU A 171 23.09 -11.44 9.29
C LEU A 171 23.47 -12.57 10.26
N ILE A 172 22.88 -13.76 10.10
CA ILE A 172 23.20 -14.94 10.93
C ILE A 172 24.64 -15.42 10.69
N GLY A 173 25.17 -15.22 9.48
CA GLY A 173 26.55 -15.56 9.14
C GLY A 173 27.60 -14.59 9.71
N ASP A 174 27.18 -13.44 10.26
CA ASP A 174 28.10 -12.41 10.76
C ASP A 174 28.46 -12.69 12.23
N GLN A 175 29.67 -13.21 12.47
CA GLN A 175 30.15 -13.58 13.81
C GLN A 175 30.56 -12.38 14.68
N THR A 176 30.45 -11.15 14.15
CA THR A 176 30.79 -9.92 14.88
C THR A 176 29.64 -9.42 15.77
N LEU A 177 28.44 -9.94 15.59
CA LEU A 177 27.24 -9.54 16.32
C LEU A 177 26.92 -10.53 17.45
N SER A 178 26.51 -10.01 18.61
CA SER A 178 26.02 -10.84 19.72
C SER A 178 24.78 -11.63 19.28
N ASN A 179 24.75 -12.94 19.52
CA ASN A 179 23.64 -13.85 19.16
C ASN A 179 22.25 -13.34 19.58
N VAL A 180 22.17 -12.56 20.68
CA VAL A 180 20.93 -11.97 21.19
C VAL A 180 20.38 -10.88 20.26
N GLY A 181 21.24 -10.12 19.58
CA GLY A 181 20.82 -9.10 18.61
C GLY A 181 20.27 -9.71 17.31
N ALA A 182 20.91 -10.78 16.84
CA ALA A 182 20.49 -11.49 15.62
C ALA A 182 19.13 -12.18 15.80
N ASP A 183 18.91 -12.87 16.93
CA ASP A 183 17.64 -13.52 17.25
C ASP A 183 16.49 -12.51 17.41
N VAL A 184 16.75 -11.39 18.09
CA VAL A 184 15.76 -10.31 18.24
C VAL A 184 15.42 -9.65 16.90
N GLN A 185 16.40 -9.42 16.01
CA GLN A 185 16.15 -8.92 14.66
C GLN A 185 15.28 -9.90 13.84
N CYS A 186 15.53 -11.20 13.97
CA CYS A 186 14.80 -12.24 13.26
C CYS A 186 13.36 -12.36 13.77
N CYS A 187 13.17 -12.37 15.09
CA CYS A 187 11.87 -12.36 15.74
C CYS A 187 11.07 -11.08 15.46
N MET A 188 11.71 -9.90 15.41
CA MET A 188 11.03 -8.64 15.09
C MET A 188 10.59 -8.56 13.61
N ARG A 189 11.39 -9.11 12.69
CA ARG A 189 11.00 -9.23 11.27
C ARG A 189 9.83 -10.20 11.11
N ALA A 190 9.86 -11.33 11.81
CA ALA A 190 8.74 -12.27 11.85
C ALA A 190 7.48 -11.67 12.49
N ALA A 191 7.60 -10.91 13.58
CA ALA A 191 6.48 -10.25 14.25
C ALA A 191 5.84 -9.15 13.37
N CYS A 192 6.65 -8.33 12.69
CA CYS A 192 6.17 -7.34 11.74
C CYS A 192 5.48 -7.97 10.51
N MET A 193 5.82 -9.23 10.19
CA MET A 193 5.17 -10.02 9.15
C MET A 193 3.86 -10.66 9.61
N VAL A 194 3.70 -10.92 10.92
CA VAL A 194 2.44 -11.38 11.54
C VAL A 194 1.38 -10.27 11.61
N GLN A 195 1.75 -8.99 11.47
CA GLN A 195 0.80 -7.88 11.32
C GLN A 195 -0.16 -8.04 10.12
N MET A 196 0.16 -8.91 9.15
CA MET A 196 -0.72 -9.31 8.06
C MET A 196 -2.04 -9.96 8.56
N ARG A 197 -2.00 -10.69 9.69
CA ARG A 197 -3.20 -11.24 10.36
C ARG A 197 -4.00 -10.18 11.11
N MET A 198 -3.30 -9.21 11.71
CA MET A 198 -3.94 -8.17 12.52
C MET A 198 -4.56 -7.06 11.66
N SER A 199 -4.00 -6.71 10.51
CA SER A 199 -4.53 -5.61 9.67
C SER A 199 -5.78 -6.00 8.88
N GLN A 200 -5.87 -7.24 8.39
CA GLN A 200 -7.12 -7.79 7.86
C GLN A 200 -8.18 -7.91 8.96
N GLY A 201 -7.77 -8.35 10.15
CA GLY A 201 -8.61 -8.35 11.35
C GLY A 201 -9.08 -6.94 11.74
N VAL A 202 -8.24 -5.92 11.66
CA VAL A 202 -8.55 -4.52 11.98
C VAL A 202 -9.42 -3.85 10.91
N CYS A 203 -9.27 -4.18 9.62
CA CYS A 203 -10.21 -3.73 8.58
C CYS A 203 -11.60 -4.35 8.78
N VAL A 204 -11.68 -5.65 9.10
CA VAL A 204 -12.94 -6.33 9.43
C VAL A 204 -13.51 -5.81 10.77
N PHE A 205 -12.66 -5.53 11.76
CA PHE A 205 -13.04 -4.96 13.05
C PHE A 205 -13.50 -3.50 12.92
N CYS A 206 -12.84 -2.65 12.14
CA CYS A 206 -13.34 -1.30 11.80
C CYS A 206 -14.69 -1.36 11.06
N HIS A 207 -14.87 -2.35 10.18
CA HIS A 207 -16.16 -2.57 9.51
C HIS A 207 -17.25 -3.05 10.49
N LEU A 208 -16.89 -3.82 11.53
CA LEU A 208 -17.78 -4.25 12.61
C LEU A 208 -18.03 -3.13 13.64
N LEU A 209 -17.04 -2.32 13.98
CA LEU A 209 -17.13 -1.19 14.92
C LEU A 209 -17.93 -0.04 14.32
N ALA A 210 -17.75 0.26 13.04
CA ALA A 210 -18.60 1.21 12.32
C ALA A 210 -20.07 0.76 12.28
N ARG A 211 -20.34 -0.55 12.32
CA ARG A 211 -21.70 -1.11 12.50
C ARG A 211 -22.17 -1.05 13.95
N ALA A 212 -21.32 -1.35 14.93
CA ALA A 212 -21.67 -1.33 16.36
C ALA A 212 -21.98 0.09 16.86
N VAL A 213 -21.18 1.09 16.45
CA VAL A 213 -21.42 2.51 16.77
C VAL A 213 -22.68 3.03 16.07
N ALA A 214 -22.99 2.54 14.87
CA ALA A 214 -24.24 2.89 14.17
C ALA A 214 -25.50 2.25 14.77
N LEU A 215 -25.37 1.13 15.49
CA LEU A 215 -26.46 0.46 16.23
C LEU A 215 -26.68 1.07 17.62
N LEU A 216 -25.70 1.77 18.19
CA LEU A 216 -25.80 2.48 19.48
C LEU A 216 -26.39 3.89 19.36
N VAL A 217 -26.61 4.38 18.14
CA VAL A 217 -27.13 5.73 17.83
C VAL A 217 -28.55 5.66 17.20
N ILE A 218 -29.21 4.50 17.29
CA ILE A 218 -30.64 4.28 17.05
C ILE A 218 -31.24 3.82 18.38
#